data_AF-A0A1V5KHM5-F1
#
_entry.id   AF-A0A1V5KHM5-F1
#
_cell.length_a   1.000
_cell.length_b   1.000
_cell.length_c   1.000
_cell.angle_alpha   90.00
_cell.angle_beta   90.00
_cell.angle_gamma   90.00
#
_symmetry.space_group_name_H-M   'P 1'
#
loop_
_entity.id
_entity.type
_entity.pdbx_description
1 polymer ?
#
loop_
_entity_poly.entity_id
_entity_poly.type
_entity_poly.pdbx_seq_one_letter_code
_entity_poly.pdbx_strand_id
1 'polypeptide(L)'
;MDNRFDLIVAIVNRGFSDLVMDAARAAGASGGTILHGRGTGVHEAERFFGVSIQPEKEVVLILTLTEERRKIMAAILEGAGLHTEGKGMAFSLPVDDVSGVVHLMKKIDKE
;
A
#
# COMPACT_ATOMS: atom_id res chain seq x y z
N MET A 1 -0.90 21.92 7.84
CA MET A 1 -2.21 21.53 7.30
C MET A 1 -2.58 20.25 8.02
N ASP A 2 -3.77 20.19 8.60
CA ASP A 2 -4.26 18.97 9.25
C ASP A 2 -5.11 18.24 8.22
N ASN A 3 -4.50 17.26 7.54
CA ASN A 3 -5.14 16.53 6.47
C ASN A 3 -6.01 15.43 7.08
N ARG A 4 -7.28 15.35 6.68
CA ARG A 4 -8.22 14.34 7.20
C ARG A 4 -8.01 12.95 6.59
N PHE A 5 -7.36 12.91 5.43
CA PHE A 5 -7.06 11.69 4.71
C PHE A 5 -5.57 11.57 4.43
N ASP A 6 -5.12 10.33 4.42
CA ASP A 6 -3.80 9.94 3.95
C ASP A 6 -3.93 8.85 2.88
N LEU A 7 -3.00 8.87 1.94
CA LEU A 7 -2.80 7.79 1.00
C LEU A 7 -1.65 6.92 1.51
N ILE A 8 -1.95 5.66 1.83
CA ILE A 8 -0.93 4.64 2.05
C ILE A 8 -0.53 4.06 0.69
N VAL A 9 0.77 4.02 0.44
CA VAL A 9 1.38 3.39 -0.72
C VAL A 9 2.19 2.21 -0.22
N ALA A 10 1.76 1.00 -0.57
CA ALA A 10 2.50 -0.23 -0.31
C ALA A 10 3.10 -0.76 -1.61
N ILE A 11 4.35 -1.19 -1.59
CA ILE A 11 5.06 -1.76 -2.73
C ILE A 11 5.49 -3.17 -2.35
N VAL A 12 5.08 -4.16 -3.14
CA VAL A 12 5.40 -5.58 -2.93
C VAL A 12 5.85 -6.23 -4.23
N ASN A 13 6.43 -7.42 -4.13
CA ASN A 13 6.63 -8.27 -5.31
C ASN A 13 5.28 -8.60 -5.96
N ARG A 14 5.28 -8.78 -7.29
CA ARG A 14 4.08 -9.18 -8.02
C ARG A 14 3.47 -10.46 -7.44
N GLY A 15 2.14 -10.51 -7.33
CA GLY A 15 1.39 -11.64 -6.77
C GLY A 15 1.15 -11.57 -5.26
N PHE A 16 1.63 -10.52 -4.58
CA PHE A 16 1.45 -10.34 -3.13
C PHE A 16 0.54 -9.15 -2.76
N SER A 17 -0.06 -8.46 -3.73
CA SER A 17 -1.00 -7.37 -3.45
C SER A 17 -2.23 -7.81 -2.65
N ASP A 18 -2.71 -9.04 -2.83
CA ASP A 18 -3.82 -9.59 -2.05
C ASP A 18 -3.46 -9.70 -0.56
N LEU A 19 -2.24 -10.14 -0.24
CA LEU A 19 -1.74 -10.22 1.13
C LEU A 19 -1.71 -8.84 1.81
N VAL A 20 -1.31 -7.80 1.06
CA VAL A 20 -1.37 -6.41 1.53
C VAL A 20 -2.82 -6.00 1.80
N MET A 21 -3.73 -6.30 0.87
CA MET A 21 -5.13 -5.91 0.99
C MET A 21 -5.87 -6.63 2.12
N ASP A 22 -5.57 -7.92 2.36
CA ASP A 22 -6.15 -8.69 3.45
C ASP A 22 -5.71 -8.15 4.81
N ALA A 23 -4.41 -7.90 4.98
CA ALA A 23 -3.88 -7.29 6.19
C ALA A 23 -4.46 -5.88 6.43
N ALA A 24 -4.54 -5.06 5.38
CA ALA A 24 -5.10 -3.71 5.46
C ALA A 24 -6.60 -3.73 5.82
N ARG A 25 -7.39 -4.61 5.20
CA ARG A 25 -8.83 -4.75 5.49
C ARG A 25 -9.09 -5.21 6.91
N ALA A 26 -8.30 -6.17 7.42
CA ALA A 26 -8.38 -6.59 8.82
C ALA A 26 -8.12 -5.42 9.80
N ALA A 27 -7.30 -4.45 9.39
CA ALA A 27 -7.02 -3.24 10.16
C ALA A 27 -8.07 -2.12 10.01
N GLY A 28 -9.00 -2.21 9.06
CA GLY A 28 -10.09 -1.24 8.85
C GLY A 28 -10.07 -0.53 7.49
N ALA A 29 -9.12 -0.85 6.61
CA ALA A 29 -9.11 -0.32 5.25
C ALA A 29 -10.35 -0.78 4.47
N SER A 30 -10.93 0.14 3.69
CA SER A 30 -12.12 -0.13 2.88
C SER A 30 -11.81 -0.85 1.57
N GLY A 31 -10.61 -0.64 1.04
CA GLY A 31 -10.19 -1.12 -0.27
C GLY A 31 -8.89 -0.46 -0.72
N GLY A 32 -8.48 -0.75 -1.94
CA GLY A 32 -7.29 -0.16 -2.54
C GLY A 32 -7.29 -0.35 -4.05
N THR A 33 -6.42 0.39 -4.72
CA THR A 33 -6.14 0.26 -6.15
C THR A 33 -4.76 -0.36 -6.34
N ILE A 34 -4.64 -1.33 -7.24
CA ILE A 34 -3.38 -2.03 -7.52
C ILE A 34 -2.84 -1.55 -8.87
N LEU A 35 -1.58 -1.13 -8.89
CA LEU A 35 -0.85 -0.76 -10.10
C LEU A 35 0.31 -1.75 -10.32
N HIS A 36 0.52 -2.17 -11.56
CA HIS A 36 1.71 -2.95 -11.92
C HIS A 36 2.90 -2.02 -12.16
N GLY A 37 4.08 -2.44 -11.69
CA GLY A 37 5.32 -1.69 -11.83
C GLY A 37 6.54 -2.59 -11.96
N ARG A 38 7.70 -1.95 -12.01
CA ARG A 38 9.00 -2.63 -12.03
C ARG A 38 9.91 -2.01 -10.98
N GLY A 39 10.63 -2.87 -10.29
CA GLY A 39 11.66 -2.47 -9.34
C GLY A 39 12.97 -2.14 -10.03
N THR A 40 13.69 -1.14 -9.52
CA THR A 40 15.01 -0.74 -10.04
C THR A 40 16.07 -0.66 -8.93
N GLY A 41 15.81 -1.25 -7.77
CA GLY A 41 16.75 -1.24 -6.63
C GLY A 41 18.08 -1.92 -6.94
N VAL A 42 19.13 -1.58 -6.18
CA VAL A 42 20.49 -2.11 -6.37
C VAL A 42 20.55 -3.64 -6.20
N HIS A 43 19.68 -4.20 -5.35
CA HIS A 43 19.51 -5.65 -5.16
C HIS A 43 18.46 -6.28 -6.10
N GLU A 44 17.82 -5.47 -6.94
CA GLU A 44 16.73 -5.90 -7.81
C GLU A 44 17.19 -6.13 -9.24
N ALA A 45 18.27 -5.47 -9.68
CA ALA A 45 18.89 -5.75 -10.97
C ALA A 45 19.73 -7.03 -10.92
N GLU A 46 19.07 -8.19 -10.86
CA GLU A 46 19.74 -9.47 -11.01
C GLU A 46 20.16 -9.65 -12.48
N ARG A 47 21.43 -10.00 -12.69
CA ARG A 47 21.95 -10.40 -14.00
C ARG A 47 21.78 -11.90 -14.15
N PHE A 48 20.81 -12.30 -14.96
CA PHE A 48 20.64 -13.71 -15.34
C PHE A 48 21.03 -13.86 -16.80
N PHE A 49 22.02 -14.71 -17.10
CA PHE A 49 22.57 -14.92 -18.45
C PHE A 49 22.96 -13.64 -19.21
N GLY A 50 23.46 -12.62 -18.52
CA GLY A 50 23.90 -11.36 -19.13
C GLY A 50 22.78 -10.38 -19.49
N VAL A 51 21.51 -10.71 -19.17
CA VAL A 51 20.35 -9.82 -19.31
C VAL A 51 20.02 -9.20 -17.94
N SER A 52 19.73 -7.91 -17.93
CA SER A 52 19.20 -7.22 -16.75
C SER A 52 17.72 -7.58 -16.57
N ILE A 53 17.40 -8.36 -15.54
CA ILE A 53 16.01 -8.64 -15.17
C ILE A 53 15.61 -7.63 -14.12
N GLN A 54 14.57 -6.85 -14.41
CA GLN A 54 13.94 -6.00 -13.40
C GLN A 54 12.75 -6.75 -12.81
N PRO A 55 12.64 -6.85 -11.48
CA PRO A 55 11.57 -7.58 -10.84
C PRO A 55 10.26 -6.84 -11.05
N GLU A 56 9.21 -7.61 -11.26
CA GLU A 56 7.86 -7.08 -11.33
C GLU A 56 7.34 -6.77 -9.92
N LYS A 57 6.67 -5.63 -9.80
CA LYS A 57 6.14 -5.11 -8.54
C LYS A 57 4.66 -4.83 -8.68
N GLU A 58 3.99 -4.85 -7.55
CA GLU A 58 2.63 -4.33 -7.40
C GLU A 58 2.67 -3.18 -6.39
N VAL A 59 2.05 -2.06 -6.76
CA VAL A 59 1.88 -0.89 -5.90
C VAL A 59 0.42 -0.82 -5.50
N VAL A 60 0.15 -0.95 -4.20
CA VAL A 60 -1.20 -0.88 -3.63
C VAL A 60 -1.42 0.50 -3.03
N LEU A 61 -2.44 1.18 -3.53
CA LEU A 61 -2.84 2.53 -3.14
C LEU A 61 -4.09 2.43 -2.26
N ILE A 62 -3.98 2.82 -1.00
CA ILE A 62 -5.06 2.71 0.00
C ILE A 62 -5.33 4.11 0.56
N LEU A 63 -6.47 4.68 0.19
CA LEU A 63 -6.95 5.93 0.79
C LEU A 63 -7.64 5.63 2.12
N THR A 64 -7.25 6.34 3.17
CA THR A 64 -7.76 6.11 4.53
C THR A 64 -7.89 7.42 5.30
N LEU A 65 -8.65 7.39 6.38
CA LEU A 65 -8.62 8.46 7.39
C LEU A 65 -7.25 8.51 8.07
N THR A 66 -6.78 9.71 8.37
CA THR A 66 -5.45 9.97 8.94
C THR A 66 -5.22 9.25 10.27
N GLU A 67 -6.24 9.12 11.10
CA GLU A 67 -6.20 8.39 12.37
C GLU A 67 -6.08 6.86 12.18
N GLU A 68 -6.61 6.31 11.09
CA GLU A 68 -6.52 4.89 10.77
C GLU A 68 -5.17 4.51 10.14
N ARG A 69 -4.45 5.50 9.55
CA ARG A 69 -3.20 5.29 8.79
C ARG A 69 -2.20 4.41 9.52
N ARG A 70 -1.83 4.78 10.75
CA ARG A 70 -0.74 4.11 11.48
C ARG A 70 -1.07 2.65 11.76
N LYS A 71 -2.33 2.36 12.11
CA LYS A 71 -2.81 1.00 12.37
C LYS A 71 -2.76 0.14 11.10
N ILE A 72 -3.24 0.68 9.97
CA ILE A 72 -3.24 -0.03 8.70
C ILE A 72 -1.80 -0.29 8.22
N MET A 73 -0.91 0.70 8.30
CA MET A 73 0.50 0.52 7.92
C MET A 73 1.20 -0.56 8.78
N ALA A 74 0.93 -0.61 10.08
CA ALA A 74 1.49 -1.63 10.95
C ALA A 74 1.03 -3.04 10.56
N ALA A 75 -0.26 -3.22 10.27
CA ALA A 75 -0.79 -4.51 9.81
C ALA A 75 -0.21 -4.93 8.45
N ILE A 76 -0.05 -3.99 7.50
CA ILE A 76 0.62 -4.28 6.23
C ILE A 76 2.07 -4.71 6.44
N LEU A 77 2.80 -4.05 7.34
CA LEU A 77 4.19 -4.41 7.62
C LEU A 77 4.31 -5.81 8.26
N GLU A 78 3.37 -6.19 9.12
CA GLU A 78 3.33 -7.53 9.72
C GLU A 78 2.96 -8.60 8.68
N GLY A 79 1.96 -8.34 7.84
CA GLY A 79 1.45 -9.32 6.87
C GLY A 79 2.27 -9.43 5.58
N ALA A 80 2.85 -8.33 5.10
CA ALA A 80 3.48 -8.23 3.78
C ALA A 80 4.81 -7.44 3.79
N GLY A 81 5.40 -7.19 4.97
CA GLY A 81 6.63 -6.42 5.11
C GLY A 81 7.90 -7.12 4.62
N LEU A 82 9.05 -6.47 4.88
CA LEU A 82 10.36 -6.87 4.39
C LEU A 82 10.77 -8.32 4.74
N HIS A 83 10.29 -8.82 5.88
CA HIS A 83 10.59 -10.16 6.38
C HIS A 83 9.56 -11.23 5.98
N THR A 84 8.63 -10.88 5.10
CA THR A 84 7.61 -11.78 4.56
C THR A 84 7.93 -12.16 3.12
N GLU A 85 7.16 -13.09 2.55
CA GLU A 85 7.28 -13.46 1.14
C GLU A 85 7.04 -12.27 0.19
N GLY A 86 6.20 -11.31 0.58
CA GLY A 86 5.91 -10.10 -0.19
C GLY A 86 7.11 -9.14 -0.31
N LYS A 87 8.08 -9.24 0.62
CA LYS A 87 9.27 -8.37 0.72
C LYS A 87 8.94 -6.89 0.49
N GLY A 88 7.86 -6.43 1.11
CA GLY A 88 7.29 -5.14 0.82
C GLY A 88 7.75 -4.00 1.73
N MET A 89 7.41 -2.79 1.33
CA MET A 89 7.47 -1.59 2.16
C MET A 89 6.18 -0.79 2.03
N ALA A 90 5.87 0.04 3.02
CA ALA A 90 4.76 0.97 2.96
C ALA A 90 5.20 2.36 3.44
N PHE A 91 4.69 3.39 2.79
CA PHE A 91 4.81 4.78 3.21
C PHE A 91 3.48 5.49 3.01
N SER A 92 3.35 6.72 3.50
CA SER A 92 2.13 7.49 3.38
C SER A 92 2.39 8.90 2.87
N LEU A 93 1.42 9.44 2.14
CA LEU A 93 1.39 10.82 1.66
C LEU A 93 0.12 11.53 2.18
N PRO A 94 0.21 12.81 2.58
CA PRO A 94 -0.96 13.59 2.93
C PRO A 94 -1.85 13.79 1.69
N VAL A 95 -3.17 13.75 1.88
CA VAL A 95 -4.15 14.03 0.81
C VAL A 95 -4.93 15.27 1.16
N ASP A 96 -4.83 16.32 0.33
CA ASP A 96 -5.43 17.62 0.61
C ASP A 96 -6.93 17.64 0.38
N ASP A 97 -7.40 16.97 -0.68
CA ASP A 97 -8.82 16.89 -1.03
C ASP A 97 -9.16 15.53 -1.64
N VAL A 98 -10.40 15.08 -1.43
CA VAL A 98 -10.92 13.82 -1.94
C VAL A 98 -12.35 14.03 -2.43
N SER A 99 -12.62 13.59 -3.66
CA SER A 99 -13.98 13.54 -4.22
C SER A 99 -14.34 12.12 -4.64
N GLY A 100 -15.64 11.78 -4.59
CA GLY A 100 -16.15 10.47 -5.02
C GLY A 100 -16.07 9.34 -3.98
N VAL A 101 -15.74 9.63 -2.73
CA VAL A 101 -15.62 8.64 -1.63
C VAL A 101 -16.91 8.47 -0.81
N VAL A 102 -17.91 7.82 -1.40
CA VAL A 102 -19.24 7.67 -0.78
C VAL A 102 -19.22 6.88 0.54
N HIS A 103 -18.33 5.90 0.70
CA HIS A 103 -18.31 5.05 1.90
C HIS A 103 -17.49 5.63 3.07
N LEU A 104 -16.42 6.40 2.79
CA LEU A 104 -15.59 7.01 3.84
C LEU A 104 -16.28 8.22 4.46
N MET A 105 -17.03 8.99 3.67
CA MET A 105 -17.82 10.11 4.18
C MET A 105 -18.90 9.66 5.18
N LYS A 106 -19.45 8.45 5.03
CA LYS A 106 -20.42 7.89 6.00
C LYS A 106 -19.80 7.51 7.36
N LYS A 107 -18.49 7.22 7.42
CA LYS A 107 -17.80 7.02 8.71
C LYS A 107 -17.67 8.36 9.45
N ILE A 108 -17.40 9.42 8.70
CA ILE A 108 -17.28 10.80 9.20
C ILE A 108 -18.63 11.32 9.73
N ASP A 109 -19.72 11.11 9.01
CA ASP A 109 -21.05 11.65 9.39
C ASP A 109 -21.71 10.90 10.57
N LYS A 110 -21.04 9.85 11.10
CA LYS A 110 -21.52 9.05 12.24
C LYS A 110 -20.85 9.39 13.57
N GLU A 111 -19.94 10.36 13.58
CA GLU A 111 -19.46 11.05 14.79
C GLU A 111 -20.25 12.34 15.03
#